data_AF-A0AB39V4Z7-F1
#
_entry.id   AF-A0AB39V4Z7-F1
#
_cell.length_a   1.000
_cell.length_b   1.000
_cell.length_c   1.000
_cell.angle_alpha   90.00
_cell.angle_beta   90.00
_cell.angle_gamma   90.00
#
_symmetry.space_group_name_H-M   'P 1'
#
loop_
_entity.id
_entity.type
_entity.pdbx_description
1 polymer ?
#
loop_
_entity_poly.entity_id
_entity_poly.type
_entity_poly.pdbx_seq_one_letter_code
_entity_poly.pdbx_strand_id
1 'polypeptide(L)'
;MNVNIFSASKKSNSTKNSSSVQNQPEAVRVALSVVNSLMKRNQGYDNDSSTLFFVNPETQSWVYNNPRFTDDFKTEYSNYVTGLNMDYVCSEDIDDERPDCVSYYDLSNEEQQFYDKYGFYPFQKGQDFPKEVKFVRYNEKDGYIITNGGEWKDYIMYIKVINEDGQWKVDGAGRINIPKHLQTGLGPTYR
;
A
#
# COMPACT_ATOMS: atom_id res chain seq x y z
N MET A 1 -32.54 6.50 -66.73
CA MET A 1 -31.11 6.79 -66.47
C MET A 1 -30.91 6.80 -64.97
N ASN A 2 -29.84 6.16 -64.52
CA ASN A 2 -29.53 5.81 -63.13
C ASN A 2 -28.42 6.75 -62.65
N VAL A 3 -28.57 7.43 -61.52
CA VAL A 3 -27.45 8.12 -60.86
C VAL A 3 -27.56 7.94 -59.34
N ASN A 4 -26.98 6.85 -58.86
CA ASN A 4 -26.60 6.71 -57.45
C ASN A 4 -25.21 7.34 -57.27
N ILE A 5 -25.11 8.37 -56.44
CA ILE A 5 -23.83 8.85 -55.89
C ILE A 5 -23.74 8.32 -54.46
N PHE A 6 -23.02 7.21 -54.29
CA PHE A 6 -22.61 6.75 -52.96
C PHE A 6 -21.29 7.43 -52.59
N SER A 7 -21.36 8.32 -51.60
CA SER A 7 -20.17 8.80 -50.87
C SER A 7 -19.73 7.70 -49.90
N ALA A 8 -18.54 7.16 -50.12
CA ALA A 8 -17.91 6.20 -49.22
C ALA A 8 -17.19 6.95 -48.09
N SER A 9 -17.83 7.06 -46.91
CA SER A 9 -17.13 7.40 -45.68
C SER A 9 -16.56 6.13 -45.05
N LYS A 10 -15.23 5.99 -45.10
CA LYS A 10 -14.47 4.99 -44.36
C LYS A 10 -14.80 5.13 -42.86
N LYS A 11 -15.47 4.13 -42.28
CA LYS A 11 -15.51 3.93 -40.83
C LYS A 11 -14.09 3.68 -40.35
N SER A 12 -13.47 4.68 -39.75
CA SER A 12 -12.29 4.48 -38.91
C SER A 12 -12.76 3.76 -37.65
N ASN A 13 -12.48 2.46 -37.56
CA ASN A 13 -12.49 1.75 -36.29
C ASN A 13 -11.36 2.33 -35.45
N SER A 14 -11.67 3.31 -34.59
CA SER A 14 -10.79 3.64 -33.48
C SER A 14 -10.92 2.52 -32.46
N THR A 15 -9.90 1.67 -32.41
CA THR A 15 -9.68 0.72 -31.32
C THR A 15 -9.51 1.54 -30.04
N LYS A 16 -10.61 1.76 -29.31
CA LYS A 16 -10.55 2.31 -27.96
C LYS A 16 -9.92 1.25 -27.06
N ASN A 17 -8.60 1.29 -26.92
CA ASN A 17 -7.95 0.77 -25.73
C ASN A 17 -8.31 1.70 -24.57
N SER A 18 -9.52 1.56 -24.01
CA SER A 18 -9.87 2.27 -22.79
C SER A 18 -9.12 1.59 -21.65
N SER A 19 -8.02 2.19 -21.21
CA SER A 19 -7.41 1.78 -19.95
C SER A 19 -8.47 1.88 -18.84
N SER A 20 -8.74 0.77 -18.15
CA SER A 20 -9.79 0.66 -17.11
C SER A 20 -9.65 1.68 -15.97
N VAL A 21 -8.49 2.34 -15.88
CA VAL A 21 -8.16 3.37 -14.90
C VAL A 21 -8.81 4.73 -15.20
N GLN A 22 -9.10 5.06 -16.48
CA GLN A 22 -9.65 6.38 -16.84
C GLN A 22 -11.15 6.54 -16.51
N ASN A 23 -11.90 5.45 -16.33
CA ASN A 23 -13.34 5.47 -16.02
C ASN A 23 -13.65 5.34 -14.52
N GLN A 24 -12.64 5.38 -13.66
CA GLN A 24 -12.79 5.20 -12.21
C GLN A 24 -13.14 6.54 -11.52
N PRO A 25 -13.86 6.51 -10.37
CA PRO A 25 -14.05 7.69 -9.53
C PRO A 25 -12.71 8.33 -9.14
N GLU A 26 -12.70 9.64 -8.94
CA GLU A 26 -11.49 10.38 -8.60
C GLU A 26 -10.80 9.81 -7.35
N ALA A 27 -11.58 9.50 -6.31
CA ALA A 27 -11.10 8.88 -5.08
C ALA A 27 -10.27 7.62 -5.34
N VAL A 28 -10.75 6.75 -6.25
CA VAL A 28 -10.08 5.51 -6.63
C VAL A 28 -8.78 5.81 -7.38
N ARG A 29 -8.81 6.75 -8.33
CA ARG A 29 -7.61 7.12 -9.10
C ARG A 29 -6.51 7.70 -8.21
N VAL A 30 -6.87 8.60 -7.30
CA VAL A 30 -5.93 9.22 -6.36
C VAL A 30 -5.31 8.16 -5.46
N ALA A 31 -6.15 7.32 -4.86
CA ALA A 31 -5.71 6.26 -3.95
C ALA A 31 -4.77 5.27 -4.63
N LEU A 32 -5.15 4.71 -5.77
CA LEU A 32 -4.31 3.73 -6.47
C LEU A 32 -2.98 4.34 -6.94
N SER A 33 -3.01 5.60 -7.38
CA SER A 33 -1.78 6.31 -7.78
C SER A 33 -0.80 6.46 -6.62
N VAL A 34 -1.28 6.98 -5.48
CA VAL A 34 -0.41 7.29 -4.34
C VAL A 34 0.03 6.03 -3.59
N VAL A 35 -0.87 5.05 -3.39
CA VAL A 35 -0.53 3.81 -2.68
C VAL A 35 0.45 2.96 -3.49
N ASN A 36 0.23 2.80 -4.80
CA ASN A 36 1.21 2.06 -5.63
C ASN A 36 2.55 2.78 -5.73
N SER A 37 2.55 4.13 -5.68
CA SER A 37 3.78 4.92 -5.59
C SER A 37 4.54 4.67 -4.27
N LEU A 38 3.82 4.54 -3.16
CA LEU A 38 4.41 4.16 -1.87
C LEU A 38 4.95 2.72 -1.90
N MET A 39 4.16 1.75 -2.37
CA MET A 39 4.59 0.35 -2.47
C MET A 39 5.86 0.19 -3.32
N LYS A 40 5.95 0.89 -4.46
CA LYS A 40 7.14 0.85 -5.35
C LYS A 40 8.39 1.41 -4.69
N ARG A 41 8.27 2.48 -3.89
CA ARG A 41 9.39 3.02 -3.10
C ARG A 41 9.89 2.02 -2.06
N ASN A 42 9.00 1.16 -1.58
CA ASN A 42 9.32 0.10 -0.62
C ASN A 42 9.89 -1.19 -1.27
N GLN A 43 9.98 -1.26 -2.61
CA GLN A 43 10.42 -2.45 -3.35
C GLN A 43 11.84 -2.35 -3.92
N GLY A 44 12.63 -1.34 -3.52
CA GLY A 44 14.00 -1.17 -4.01
C GLY A 44 14.89 -2.35 -3.63
N TYR A 45 14.94 -3.40 -4.43
CA TYR A 45 15.96 -4.42 -4.29
C TYR A 45 17.25 -3.85 -4.86
N ASP A 46 18.06 -3.21 -4.03
CA ASP A 46 19.48 -3.01 -4.30
C ASP A 46 20.27 -3.71 -3.20
N ASN A 47 21.12 -4.64 -3.62
CA ASN A 47 21.79 -5.65 -2.80
C ASN A 47 22.86 -5.09 -1.84
N ASP A 48 22.74 -3.83 -1.39
CA ASP A 48 23.79 -3.11 -0.67
C ASP A 48 23.25 -2.14 0.41
N SER A 49 21.98 -2.25 0.79
CA SER A 49 21.40 -1.43 1.87
C SER A 49 20.84 -2.33 2.97
N SER A 50 21.50 -2.33 4.12
CA SER A 50 21.00 -2.87 5.39
C SER A 50 19.77 -2.13 5.95
N THR A 51 19.23 -1.12 5.23
CA THR A 51 18.07 -0.33 5.69
C THR A 51 16.76 -0.78 5.03
N LEU A 52 15.77 -1.06 5.88
CA LEU A 52 14.39 -1.34 5.51
C LEU A 52 13.77 -0.11 4.81
N PHE A 53 13.27 -0.22 3.58
CA PHE A 53 12.89 0.96 2.77
C PHE A 53 11.78 1.85 3.36
N PHE A 54 10.93 1.28 4.21
CA PHE A 54 9.89 2.04 4.90
C PHE A 54 10.48 3.08 5.86
N VAL A 55 11.69 2.83 6.38
CA VAL A 55 12.44 3.74 7.25
C VAL A 55 13.42 4.64 6.47
N ASN A 56 13.49 4.51 5.14
CA ASN A 56 14.34 5.38 4.33
C ASN A 56 13.89 6.87 4.45
N PRO A 57 14.81 7.82 4.74
CA PRO A 57 14.47 9.23 4.92
C PRO A 57 13.77 9.89 3.72
N GLU A 58 14.09 9.49 2.48
CA GLU A 58 13.43 10.01 1.28
C GLU A 58 11.98 9.54 1.18
N THR A 59 11.71 8.27 1.49
CA THR A 59 10.34 7.73 1.55
C THR A 59 9.54 8.43 2.64
N GLN A 60 10.12 8.58 3.83
CA GLN A 60 9.50 9.30 4.94
C GLN A 60 9.16 10.76 4.55
N SER A 61 10.14 11.48 4.01
CA SER A 61 9.96 12.86 3.54
C SER A 61 8.87 12.94 2.46
N TRP A 62 8.84 11.98 1.53
CA TRP A 62 7.79 11.90 0.53
C TRP A 62 6.41 11.67 1.14
N VAL A 63 6.26 10.80 2.14
CA VAL A 63 4.98 10.56 2.82
C VAL A 63 4.52 11.81 3.58
N TYR A 64 5.38 12.41 4.39
CA TYR A 64 5.01 13.57 5.23
C TYR A 64 4.64 14.81 4.40
N ASN A 65 5.37 15.04 3.30
CA ASN A 65 5.14 16.19 2.42
C ASN A 65 4.04 15.95 1.37
N ASN A 66 3.51 14.74 1.25
CA ASN A 66 2.49 14.44 0.24
C ASN A 66 1.09 14.83 0.76
N PRO A 67 0.40 15.80 0.13
CA PRO A 67 -0.91 16.27 0.56
C PRO A 67 -2.04 15.25 0.29
N ARG A 68 -1.74 14.13 -0.37
CA ARG A 68 -2.69 13.05 -0.64
C ARG A 68 -2.78 12.03 0.49
N PHE A 69 -2.02 12.20 1.57
CA PHE A 69 -2.20 11.45 2.82
C PHE A 69 -2.81 12.36 3.88
N THR A 70 -3.71 11.80 4.68
CA THR A 70 -4.24 12.45 5.88
C THR A 70 -3.15 12.53 6.96
N ASP A 71 -3.37 13.36 7.97
CA ASP A 71 -2.47 13.39 9.12
C ASP A 71 -2.56 12.09 9.94
N ASP A 72 -3.74 11.49 10.06
CA ASP A 72 -3.93 10.17 10.69
C ASP A 72 -3.12 9.07 9.98
N PHE A 73 -3.11 9.07 8.65
CA PHE A 73 -2.25 8.16 7.88
C PHE A 73 -0.77 8.38 8.23
N LYS A 74 -0.32 9.63 8.28
CA LYS A 74 1.09 9.99 8.53
C LYS A 74 1.50 9.62 9.96
N THR A 75 0.63 9.83 10.95
CA THR A 75 0.84 9.42 12.33
C THR A 75 0.93 7.90 12.44
N GLU A 76 0.04 7.15 11.81
CA GLU A 76 0.13 5.69 11.88
C GLU A 76 1.34 5.16 11.10
N TYR A 77 1.69 5.79 9.97
CA TYR A 77 2.93 5.52 9.24
C TYR A 77 4.17 5.74 10.12
N SER A 78 4.23 6.83 10.90
CA SER A 78 5.37 7.10 11.78
C SER A 78 5.55 6.02 12.84
N ASN A 79 4.45 5.43 13.33
CA ASN A 79 4.53 4.32 14.28
C ASN A 79 5.16 3.07 13.63
N TYR A 80 4.81 2.76 12.38
CA TYR A 80 5.49 1.71 11.62
C TYR A 80 6.97 2.02 11.38
N VAL A 81 7.34 3.27 11.12
CA VAL A 81 8.77 3.65 11.02
C VAL A 81 9.50 3.36 12.31
N THR A 82 8.93 3.76 13.46
CA THR A 82 9.52 3.49 14.77
C THR A 82 9.60 1.99 15.06
N GLY A 83 8.55 1.22 14.76
CA GLY A 83 8.53 -0.22 14.99
C GLY A 83 9.53 -0.98 14.12
N LEU A 84 9.66 -0.60 12.85
CA LEU A 84 10.65 -1.19 11.94
C LEU A 84 12.09 -0.76 12.27
N ASN A 85 12.27 0.34 13.00
CA ASN A 85 13.56 0.76 13.57
C ASN A 85 13.86 0.09 14.92
N MET A 86 12.99 -0.78 15.44
CA MET A 86 13.35 -1.69 16.53
C MET A 86 14.20 -2.85 15.98
N ASP A 87 15.20 -2.54 15.16
CA ASP A 87 16.08 -3.50 14.51
C ASP A 87 16.99 -4.22 15.51
N TYR A 88 17.14 -3.67 16.72
CA TYR A 88 17.83 -4.30 17.84
C TYR A 88 17.09 -5.54 18.39
N VAL A 89 15.81 -5.75 18.07
CA VAL A 89 15.10 -6.98 18.46
C VAL A 89 15.62 -8.12 17.59
N CYS A 90 15.96 -9.26 18.21
CA CYS A 90 16.47 -10.42 17.48
C CYS A 90 15.45 -10.92 16.44
N SER A 91 15.93 -11.28 15.25
CA SER A 91 15.10 -11.96 14.26
C SER A 91 14.74 -13.36 14.76
N GLU A 92 13.46 -13.74 14.72
CA GLU A 92 13.02 -15.07 15.16
C GLU A 92 13.10 -16.13 14.04
N ASP A 93 13.16 -15.70 12.77
CA ASP A 93 13.16 -16.57 11.58
C ASP A 93 14.53 -17.20 11.26
N ILE A 94 15.60 -16.73 11.92
CA ILE A 94 16.99 -17.13 11.69
C ILE A 94 17.67 -17.19 13.06
N ASP A 95 18.61 -18.11 13.27
CA ASP A 95 19.55 -18.02 14.39
C ASP A 95 20.31 -16.68 14.27
N ASP A 96 19.77 -15.63 14.88
CA ASP A 96 20.30 -14.27 14.78
C ASP A 96 21.63 -14.21 15.51
N GLU A 97 22.73 -14.27 14.75
CA GLU A 97 24.09 -14.30 15.30
C GLU A 97 24.53 -12.95 15.88
N ARG A 98 23.68 -11.90 15.84
CA ARG A 98 23.99 -10.60 16.44
C ARG A 98 24.08 -10.73 17.95
N PRO A 99 25.28 -10.58 18.55
CA PRO A 99 25.47 -10.82 19.97
C PRO A 99 24.83 -9.76 20.87
N ASP A 100 24.40 -8.64 20.29
CA ASP A 100 23.84 -7.46 20.97
C ASP A 100 22.35 -7.24 20.70
N CYS A 101 21.69 -8.14 19.95
CA CYS A 101 20.24 -8.06 19.82
C CYS A 101 19.53 -8.45 21.13
N VAL A 102 18.35 -7.88 21.35
CA VAL A 102 17.51 -8.14 22.51
C VAL A 102 16.44 -9.15 22.11
N SER A 103 16.32 -10.23 22.89
CA SER A 103 15.23 -11.20 22.72
C SER A 103 13.88 -10.48 22.86
N TYR A 104 12.91 -10.80 22.00
CA TYR A 104 11.54 -10.30 22.14
C TYR A 104 10.97 -10.51 23.55
N TYR A 105 11.31 -11.65 24.18
CA TYR A 105 10.85 -11.99 25.53
C TYR A 105 11.48 -11.15 26.65
N ASP A 106 12.58 -10.45 26.36
CA ASP A 106 13.25 -9.55 27.30
C ASP A 106 12.75 -8.09 27.18
N LEU A 107 11.93 -7.78 26.17
CA LEU A 107 11.26 -6.49 26.04
C LEU A 107 10.21 -6.29 27.13
N SER A 108 9.96 -5.04 27.50
CA SER A 108 8.81 -4.69 28.35
C SER A 108 7.48 -5.06 27.67
N ASN A 109 6.40 -5.19 28.45
CA ASN A 109 5.07 -5.49 27.91
C ASN A 109 4.62 -4.43 26.90
N GLU A 110 4.96 -3.17 27.15
CA GLU A 110 4.63 -2.05 26.27
C GLU A 110 5.40 -2.13 24.94
N GLU A 111 6.70 -2.46 24.98
CA GLU A 111 7.52 -2.67 23.79
C GLU A 111 7.07 -3.89 22.98
N GLN A 112 6.71 -4.99 23.64
CA GLN A 112 6.17 -6.18 22.96
C GLN A 112 4.86 -5.85 22.23
N GLN A 113 3.94 -5.13 22.86
CA GLN A 113 2.68 -4.71 22.24
C GLN A 113 2.92 -3.77 21.05
N PHE A 114 3.90 -2.88 21.17
CA PHE A 114 4.28 -1.96 20.10
C PHE A 114 4.91 -2.72 18.93
N TYR A 115 5.86 -3.61 19.20
CA TYR A 115 6.52 -4.46 18.21
C TYR A 115 5.53 -5.37 17.48
N ASP A 116 4.64 -6.06 18.22
CA ASP A 116 3.58 -6.90 17.64
C ASP A 116 2.68 -6.15 16.67
N LYS A 117 2.51 -4.85 16.89
CA LYS A 117 1.67 -3.99 16.04
C LYS A 117 2.43 -3.37 14.86
N TYR A 118 3.67 -2.92 15.08
CA TYR A 118 4.38 -2.03 14.15
C TYR A 118 5.74 -2.57 13.67
N GLY A 119 6.25 -3.65 14.24
CA GLY A 119 7.54 -4.27 13.91
C GLY A 119 7.56 -5.03 12.58
N PHE A 120 6.44 -5.09 11.86
CA PHE A 120 6.30 -5.81 10.59
C PHE A 120 5.81 -4.89 9.49
N TYR A 121 6.20 -5.15 8.24
CA TYR A 121 5.84 -4.27 7.15
C TYR A 121 4.31 -4.25 6.92
N PRO A 122 3.71 -3.07 6.72
CA PRO A 122 2.26 -2.94 6.63
C PRO A 122 1.65 -3.50 5.34
N PHE A 123 2.47 -3.85 4.33
CA PHE A 123 2.01 -4.41 3.06
C PHE A 123 2.37 -5.89 2.89
N GLN A 124 3.15 -6.48 3.79
CA GLN A 124 3.62 -7.85 3.66
C GLN A 124 2.48 -8.88 3.77
N LYS A 125 2.57 -9.94 2.98
CA LYS A 125 1.82 -11.18 3.15
C LYS A 125 2.82 -12.32 3.26
N GLY A 126 3.09 -12.76 4.49
CA GLY A 126 4.30 -13.53 4.78
C GLY A 126 5.54 -12.66 4.56
N GLN A 127 6.53 -13.16 3.83
CA GLN A 127 7.81 -12.47 3.61
C GLN A 127 7.80 -11.44 2.46
N ASP A 128 6.80 -11.47 1.58
CA ASP A 128 6.77 -10.67 0.34
C ASP A 128 5.43 -9.94 0.14
N PHE A 129 5.35 -9.08 -0.88
CA PHE A 129 4.15 -8.35 -1.28
C PHE A 129 4.15 -8.04 -2.78
N PRO A 130 2.98 -7.92 -3.42
CA PRO A 130 2.91 -7.67 -4.85
C PRO A 130 3.49 -6.30 -5.22
N LYS A 131 3.98 -6.19 -6.46
CA LYS A 131 4.59 -4.96 -6.98
C LYS A 131 3.67 -3.74 -6.92
N GLU A 132 2.39 -3.98 -7.15
CA GLU A 132 1.34 -2.98 -7.09
C GLU A 132 0.01 -3.68 -6.86
N VAL A 133 -0.99 -2.90 -6.45
CA VAL A 133 -2.36 -3.36 -6.32
C VAL A 133 -3.24 -2.88 -7.47
N LYS A 134 -4.24 -3.69 -7.79
CA LYS A 134 -5.24 -3.47 -8.84
C LYS A 134 -6.61 -3.30 -8.22
N PHE A 135 -7.39 -2.39 -8.79
CA PHE A 135 -8.77 -2.13 -8.37
C PHE A 135 -9.65 -3.37 -8.48
N VAL A 136 -10.46 -3.63 -7.45
CA VAL A 136 -11.52 -4.64 -7.47
C VAL A 136 -12.89 -3.99 -7.30
N ARG A 137 -13.10 -3.26 -6.19
CA ARG A 137 -14.36 -2.54 -5.93
C ARG A 137 -14.15 -1.30 -5.07
N TYR A 138 -15.11 -0.38 -5.12
CA TYR A 138 -15.18 0.79 -4.25
C TYR A 138 -16.51 0.80 -3.50
N ASN A 139 -16.46 0.82 -2.17
CA ASN A 139 -17.60 1.12 -1.32
C ASN A 139 -17.54 2.61 -0.96
N GLU A 140 -18.28 3.42 -1.72
CA GLU A 140 -18.30 4.87 -1.55
C GLU A 140 -18.88 5.31 -0.21
N LYS A 141 -19.89 4.60 0.31
CA LYS A 141 -20.54 4.92 1.59
C LYS A 141 -19.54 4.95 2.74
N ASP A 142 -18.64 3.96 2.76
CA ASP A 142 -17.68 3.78 3.85
C ASP A 142 -16.27 4.22 3.43
N GLY A 143 -16.09 4.72 2.20
CA GLY A 143 -14.81 5.19 1.66
C GLY A 143 -13.74 4.09 1.52
N TYR A 144 -14.13 2.83 1.38
CA TYR A 144 -13.17 1.71 1.25
C TYR A 144 -13.02 1.26 -0.19
N ILE A 145 -11.79 1.32 -0.70
CA ILE A 145 -11.38 0.74 -1.96
C ILE A 145 -10.76 -0.61 -1.66
N ILE A 146 -11.22 -1.64 -2.34
CA ILE A 146 -10.72 -3.00 -2.23
C ILE A 146 -9.94 -3.32 -3.49
N THR A 147 -8.77 -3.88 -3.27
CA THR A 147 -7.78 -4.15 -4.30
C THR A 147 -7.23 -5.56 -4.16
N ASN A 148 -6.56 -6.03 -5.21
CA ASN A 148 -5.75 -7.25 -5.15
C ASN A 148 -4.33 -7.04 -5.68
N GLY A 149 -3.44 -8.00 -5.49
CA GLY A 149 -2.05 -7.93 -5.97
C GLY A 149 -1.84 -8.23 -7.46
N GLY A 150 -2.87 -8.05 -8.30
CA GLY A 150 -2.82 -8.39 -9.73
C GLY A 150 -2.76 -9.90 -9.95
N GLU A 151 -1.55 -10.45 -10.14
CA GLU A 151 -1.33 -11.90 -10.23
C GLU A 151 -1.56 -12.59 -8.89
N TRP A 152 -1.32 -11.89 -7.78
CA TRP A 152 -1.60 -12.33 -6.41
C TRP A 152 -3.07 -12.06 -6.08
N LYS A 153 -3.98 -12.84 -6.67
CA LYS A 153 -5.43 -12.62 -6.57
C LYS A 153 -5.98 -12.74 -5.15
N ASP A 154 -5.32 -13.53 -4.31
CA ASP A 154 -5.66 -13.78 -2.91
C ASP A 154 -4.99 -12.79 -1.94
N TYR A 155 -4.09 -11.94 -2.43
CA TYR A 155 -3.65 -10.74 -1.70
C TYR A 155 -4.78 -9.73 -1.81
N ILE A 156 -5.57 -9.55 -0.74
CA ILE A 156 -6.64 -8.54 -0.71
C ILE A 156 -6.23 -7.41 0.21
N MET A 157 -6.26 -6.19 -0.31
CA MET A 157 -5.85 -5.00 0.43
C MET A 157 -6.93 -3.94 0.38
N TYR A 158 -7.21 -3.37 1.55
CA TYR A 158 -8.12 -2.25 1.74
C TYR A 158 -7.33 -0.94 1.73
N ILE A 159 -7.89 0.06 1.06
CA ILE A 159 -7.43 1.44 1.09
C ILE A 159 -8.62 2.30 1.53
N LYS A 160 -8.46 3.04 2.62
CA LYS A 160 -9.46 3.98 3.13
C LYS A 160 -9.17 5.35 2.53
N VAL A 161 -10.19 5.97 1.96
CA VAL A 161 -10.15 7.34 1.46
C VAL A 161 -11.17 8.21 2.17
N ILE A 162 -10.82 9.49 2.32
CA ILE A 162 -11.70 10.53 2.81
C ILE A 162 -11.61 11.76 1.90
N ASN A 163 -12.66 12.57 1.89
CA ASN A 163 -12.66 13.86 1.23
C ASN A 163 -12.51 14.95 2.29
N GLU A 164 -11.38 15.65 2.27
CA GLU A 164 -11.11 16.80 3.12
C GLU A 164 -11.04 18.04 2.23
N ASP A 165 -11.92 19.01 2.47
CA ASP A 165 -11.96 20.29 1.75
C ASP A 165 -12.02 20.14 0.22
N GLY A 166 -12.79 19.15 -0.26
CA GLY A 166 -12.95 18.86 -1.69
C GLY A 166 -11.80 18.05 -2.28
N GLN A 167 -10.81 17.63 -1.49
CA GLN A 167 -9.68 16.83 -1.93
C GLN A 167 -9.74 15.41 -1.39
N TRP A 168 -9.72 14.43 -2.29
CA TRP A 168 -9.56 13.03 -1.92
C TRP A 168 -8.14 12.76 -1.41
N LYS A 169 -8.06 12.15 -0.23
CA LYS A 169 -6.84 11.72 0.44
C LYS A 169 -6.95 10.26 0.89
N VAL A 170 -5.81 9.60 0.98
CA VAL A 170 -5.68 8.27 1.57
C VAL A 170 -5.50 8.42 3.07
N ASP A 171 -6.40 7.76 3.79
CA ASP A 171 -6.44 7.76 5.24
C ASP A 171 -5.88 6.46 5.83
N GLY A 172 -5.97 5.36 5.08
CA GLY A 172 -5.39 4.08 5.46
C GLY A 172 -5.08 3.21 4.25
N ALA A 173 -4.06 2.35 4.36
CA ALA A 173 -3.71 1.37 3.33
C ALA A 173 -3.01 0.16 3.94
N GLY A 174 -3.44 -1.04 3.55
CA GLY A 174 -2.85 -2.28 4.09
C GLY A 174 -3.12 -2.40 5.58
N ARG A 175 -2.06 -2.41 6.40
CA ARG A 175 -2.16 -2.35 7.87
C ARG A 175 -2.05 -0.94 8.46
N ILE A 176 -1.75 0.09 7.65
CA ILE A 176 -1.67 1.50 8.09
C ILE A 176 -3.09 2.05 8.21
N ASN A 177 -3.51 2.39 9.43
CA ASN A 177 -4.79 3.01 9.75
C ASN A 177 -6.00 2.26 9.12
N ILE A 178 -5.93 0.93 9.10
CA ILE A 178 -7.01 0.05 8.67
C ILE A 178 -7.38 -0.86 9.85
N PRO A 179 -8.66 -0.99 10.21
CA PRO A 179 -9.09 -1.89 11.28
C PRO A 179 -8.63 -3.35 11.10
N LYS A 180 -8.19 -4.01 12.17
CA LYS A 180 -7.62 -5.38 12.13
C LYS A 180 -8.52 -6.39 11.40
N HIS A 181 -9.84 -6.30 11.57
CA HIS A 181 -10.79 -7.21 10.92
C HIS A 181 -10.88 -7.05 9.38
N LEU A 182 -10.32 -5.97 8.81
CA LEU A 182 -10.22 -5.74 7.36
C LEU A 182 -8.83 -6.10 6.79
N GLN A 183 -7.86 -6.48 7.63
CA GLN A 183 -6.49 -6.81 7.19
C GLN A 183 -6.34 -8.29 6.75
N THR A 184 -7.43 -9.03 6.59
CA THR A 184 -7.44 -10.48 6.42
C THR A 184 -6.72 -10.98 5.18
N GLY A 185 -6.73 -10.21 4.09
CA GLY A 185 -6.07 -10.57 2.83
C GLY A 185 -4.55 -10.47 2.84
N LEU A 186 -3.96 -9.89 3.90
CA LEU A 186 -2.51 -9.79 4.10
C LEU A 186 -1.96 -10.93 4.97
N GLY A 187 -2.83 -11.82 5.48
CA GLY A 187 -2.44 -12.87 6.41
C GLY A 187 -2.01 -12.33 7.79
N PRO A 188 -1.76 -13.23 8.74
CA PRO A 188 -1.19 -12.85 10.03
C PRO A 188 0.23 -12.29 9.84
N THR A 189 0.62 -11.42 10.77
CA THR A 189 2.03 -11.12 11.01
C THR A 189 2.56 -12.26 11.87
N TYR A 190 3.50 -13.02 11.34
CA TYR A 190 4.22 -14.01 12.13
C TYR A 190 5.38 -13.30 12.78
N ARG A 191 5.59 -13.57 14.08
CA ARG A 191 6.85 -13.29 14.74
C ARG A 191 7.88 -14.26 14.21
#